data_AF-A0A7W1YBJ7-F1
#
_entry.id   AF-A0A7W1YBJ7-F1
#
_cell.length_a   1.000
_cell.length_b   1.000
_cell.length_c   1.000
_cell.angle_alpha   90.00
_cell.angle_beta   90.00
_cell.angle_gamma   90.00
#
_symmetry.space_group_name_H-M   'P 1'
#
loop_
_entity.id
_entity.type
_entity.pdbx_description
1 polymer ?
#
loop_
_entity_poly.entity_id
_entity_poly.type
_entity_poly.pdbx_seq_one_letter_code
_entity_poly.pdbx_strand_id
1 'polypeptide(L)'
;MILRNRVLGVILGGTLLCGSFLFGQEPVQDIDKRVHPNLAAAQMHVVEANREIVVAQKDNNNDMRSHAEKARALLAQANQELKLAVQAANAVNNRKKK
;
A
#
# COMPACT_ATOMS: atom_id res chain seq x y z
N MET A 1 25.65 43.75 16.91
CA MET A 1 24.62 43.15 17.78
C MET A 1 23.27 43.07 17.05
N ILE A 2 23.16 42.31 15.94
CA ILE A 2 21.87 42.06 15.22
C ILE A 2 21.90 40.67 14.55
N LEU A 3 22.48 39.65 15.20
CA LEU A 3 22.56 38.29 14.66
C LEU A 3 21.95 37.21 15.57
N ARG A 4 21.37 37.61 16.71
CA ARG A 4 20.86 36.68 17.72
C ARG A 4 19.35 36.41 17.62
N ASN A 5 18.61 37.21 16.85
CA ASN A 5 17.13 37.16 16.77
C ASN A 5 16.57 36.53 15.49
N ARG A 6 17.39 36.06 14.55
CA ARG A 6 16.89 35.43 13.31
C ARG A 6 16.78 33.91 13.36
N VAL A 7 17.34 33.27 14.40
CA VAL A 7 17.29 31.81 14.57
C VAL A 7 15.99 31.37 15.28
N LEU A 8 15.32 32.28 15.99
CA LEU A 8 14.08 31.99 16.75
C LEU A 8 12.79 31.99 15.90
N GLY A 9 12.83 32.49 14.66
CA GLY A 9 11.65 32.60 13.79
C GLY A 9 11.36 31.38 12.90
N VAL A 10 12.28 30.42 12.82
CA VAL A 10 12.17 29.29 11.85
C VAL A 10 11.55 28.04 12.47
N ILE A 11 11.44 27.96 13.80
CA ILE A 11 10.95 26.75 14.49
C ILE A 11 9.41 26.59 14.41
N LEU A 12 8.66 27.63 14.03
CA LEU A 12 7.18 27.60 14.00
C LEU A 12 6.53 27.42 12.62
N GLY A 13 7.31 27.28 11.53
CA GLY A 13 6.76 27.22 10.16
C GLY A 13 6.96 25.90 9.41
N GLY A 14 7.52 24.87 10.05
CA GLY A 14 8.18 23.76 9.34
C GLY A 14 7.55 22.36 9.43
N THR A 15 6.31 22.21 9.91
CA THR A 15 5.66 20.89 10.02
C THR A 15 4.26 20.85 9.41
N LEU A 16 4.00 21.71 8.42
CA LEU A 16 2.79 21.61 7.63
C LEU A 16 2.95 20.50 6.57
N LEU A 17 2.59 19.29 7.01
CA LEU A 17 1.95 18.27 6.20
C LEU A 17 2.71 17.84 4.93
N CYS A 18 3.69 16.96 5.11
CA CYS A 18 3.91 15.87 4.16
C CYS A 18 2.69 14.91 4.20
N GLY A 19 1.53 15.40 3.78
CA GLY A 19 0.43 14.56 3.34
C GLY A 19 0.82 13.99 1.99
N SER A 20 1.67 12.95 1.99
CA SER A 20 1.90 12.17 0.80
C SER A 20 0.55 11.65 0.35
N PHE A 21 0.04 12.21 -0.76
CA PHE A 21 -1.06 11.63 -1.51
C PHE A 21 -0.59 10.24 -1.95
N LEU A 22 -0.84 9.24 -1.11
CA LEU A 22 -0.82 7.85 -1.52
C LEU A 22 -2.05 7.70 -2.42
N PHE A 23 -1.90 8.04 -3.69
CA PHE A 23 -2.70 7.40 -4.73
C PHE A 23 -2.43 5.91 -4.56
N GLY A 24 -3.32 5.22 -3.85
CA GLY A 24 -3.19 3.81 -3.57
C GLY A 24 -3.07 3.09 -4.91
N GLN A 25 -1.90 2.49 -5.17
CA GLN A 25 -1.73 1.61 -6.32
C GLN A 25 -2.81 0.54 -6.23
N GLU A 26 -3.56 0.31 -7.31
CA GLU A 26 -4.52 -0.78 -7.30
C GLU A 26 -3.79 -2.12 -7.11
N PRO A 27 -4.31 -3.03 -6.27
CA PRO A 27 -3.74 -4.35 -6.17
C PRO A 27 -3.83 -5.05 -7.52
N VAL A 28 -2.71 -5.57 -7.99
CA VAL A 28 -2.59 -6.31 -9.25
C VAL A 28 -2.23 -7.77 -8.99
N GLN A 29 -2.60 -8.65 -9.91
CA GLN A 29 -2.25 -10.07 -9.86
C GLN A 29 -1.01 -10.34 -10.72
N ASP A 30 0.15 -10.55 -10.09
CA ASP A 30 1.45 -10.76 -10.76
C ASP A 30 2.28 -11.92 -10.19
N ILE A 31 1.76 -12.68 -9.22
CA ILE A 31 2.41 -13.87 -8.66
C ILE A 31 2.19 -15.09 -9.56
N ASP A 32 3.27 -15.78 -9.91
CA ASP A 32 3.19 -17.02 -10.69
C ASP A 32 2.55 -18.17 -9.88
N LYS A 33 1.31 -18.50 -10.22
CA LYS A 33 0.53 -19.60 -9.63
C LYS A 33 1.18 -20.98 -9.77
N ARG A 34 2.09 -21.18 -10.75
CA ARG A 34 2.78 -22.46 -10.94
C ARG A 34 3.88 -22.67 -9.90
N VAL A 35 4.42 -21.58 -9.35
CA VAL A 35 5.49 -21.61 -8.36
C VAL A 35 4.94 -21.40 -6.96
N HIS A 36 3.99 -20.47 -6.79
CA HIS A 36 3.42 -20.09 -5.48
C HIS A 36 1.88 -20.09 -5.53
N PRO A 37 1.22 -21.25 -5.62
CA PRO A 37 -0.24 -21.33 -5.83
C PRO A 37 -1.06 -20.63 -4.73
N ASN A 38 -0.68 -20.80 -3.45
CA ASN A 38 -1.40 -20.19 -2.34
C ASN A 38 -1.22 -18.67 -2.28
N LEU A 39 -0.03 -18.15 -2.58
CA LEU A 39 0.21 -16.71 -2.60
C LEU A 39 -0.46 -16.05 -3.81
N ALA A 40 -0.50 -16.74 -4.97
CA ALA A 40 -1.26 -16.29 -6.13
C ALA A 40 -2.77 -16.23 -5.85
N ALA A 41 -3.31 -17.23 -5.13
CA ALA A 41 -4.70 -17.24 -4.70
C ALA A 41 -5.00 -16.11 -3.70
N ALA A 42 -4.12 -15.88 -2.72
CA ALA A 42 -4.26 -14.76 -1.80
C ALA A 42 -4.28 -13.41 -2.53
N GLN A 43 -3.39 -13.23 -3.51
CA GLN A 43 -3.34 -12.02 -4.33
C GLN A 43 -4.65 -11.80 -5.10
N MET A 44 -5.18 -12.86 -5.72
CA MET A 44 -6.48 -12.83 -6.39
C MET A 44 -7.61 -12.38 -5.46
N HIS A 45 -7.67 -12.90 -4.22
CA HIS A 45 -8.68 -12.48 -3.24
C HIS A 45 -8.53 -11.01 -2.83
N VAL A 46 -7.30 -10.49 -2.73
CA VAL A 46 -7.04 -9.08 -2.46
C VAL A 46 -7.53 -8.19 -3.60
N VAL A 47 -7.26 -8.58 -4.86
CA VAL A 47 -7.77 -7.86 -6.04
C VAL A 47 -9.29 -7.86 -6.08
N GLU A 48 -9.92 -9.01 -5.84
CA GLU A 48 -11.38 -9.14 -5.83
C GLU A 48 -12.01 -8.27 -4.73
N ALA A 49 -11.49 -8.34 -3.51
CA ALA A 49 -11.97 -7.52 -2.41
C ALA A 49 -11.88 -6.02 -2.72
N ASN A 50 -10.79 -5.57 -3.37
CA ASN A 50 -10.67 -4.16 -3.79
C ASN A 50 -11.72 -3.78 -4.84
N ARG A 51 -12.03 -4.66 -5.79
CA ARG A 51 -13.10 -4.45 -6.78
C ARG A 51 -14.46 -4.32 -6.09
N GLU A 52 -14.78 -5.22 -5.17
CA GLU A 52 -16.04 -5.20 -4.43
C GLU A 52 -16.19 -3.92 -3.60
N ILE A 53 -15.10 -3.41 -3.01
CA ILE A 53 -15.12 -2.12 -2.32
C ILE A 53 -15.42 -0.96 -3.29
N VAL A 54 -14.86 -0.98 -4.51
CA VAL A 54 -15.17 0.04 -5.53
C VAL A 54 -16.65 0.01 -5.92
N VAL A 55 -17.24 -1.18 -6.07
CA VAL A 55 -18.68 -1.34 -6.32
C VAL A 55 -19.48 -0.77 -5.14
N ALA A 56 -19.12 -1.13 -3.90
CA ALA A 56 -19.79 -0.62 -2.70
C ALA A 56 -19.67 0.91 -2.57
N GLN A 57 -18.54 1.51 -2.96
CA GLN A 57 -18.38 2.97 -3.02
C GLN A 57 -19.40 3.58 -3.97
N LYS A 58 -19.54 3.02 -5.18
CA LYS A 58 -20.51 3.50 -6.18
C LYS A 58 -21.95 3.39 -5.67
N ASP A 59 -22.31 2.25 -5.07
CA ASP A 59 -23.67 1.98 -4.58
C ASP A 59 -24.05 2.87 -3.37
N ASN A 60 -23.05 3.33 -2.60
CA ASN A 60 -23.23 4.26 -1.48
C ASN A 60 -22.96 5.73 -1.86
N ASN A 61 -23.05 6.10 -3.15
CA ASN A 61 -22.81 7.46 -3.64
C ASN A 61 -21.44 8.05 -3.24
N ASN A 62 -20.45 7.18 -3.03
CA ASN A 62 -19.11 7.48 -2.49
C ASN A 62 -19.10 7.97 -1.02
N ASP A 63 -20.22 7.92 -0.30
CA ASP A 63 -20.30 8.27 1.12
C ASP A 63 -20.06 7.05 2.01
N MET A 64 -18.80 6.60 2.05
CA MET A 64 -18.34 5.59 2.99
C MET A 64 -17.42 6.19 4.07
N ARG A 65 -17.57 7.49 4.34
CA ARG A 65 -16.83 8.23 5.37
C ARG A 65 -15.33 7.96 5.37
N SER A 66 -14.68 7.93 4.19
CA SER A 66 -13.25 7.62 3.97
C SER A 66 -12.77 6.20 4.29
N HIS A 67 -13.64 5.33 4.79
CA HIS A 67 -13.26 3.97 5.18
C HIS A 67 -12.99 3.08 3.97
N ALA A 68 -13.67 3.32 2.85
CA ALA A 68 -13.46 2.55 1.63
C ALA A 68 -12.06 2.79 1.04
N GLU A 69 -11.63 4.05 0.96
CA GLU A 69 -10.29 4.46 0.54
C GLU A 69 -9.23 3.85 1.45
N LYS A 70 -9.45 3.89 2.76
CA LYS A 70 -8.55 3.27 3.75
C LYS A 70 -8.48 1.76 3.58
N ALA A 71 -9.60 1.08 3.37
CA ALA A 71 -9.63 -0.37 3.14
C ALA A 71 -8.88 -0.75 1.86
N ARG A 72 -9.11 -0.04 0.76
CA ARG A 72 -8.39 -0.23 -0.51
C ARG A 72 -6.89 0.00 -0.37
N ALA A 73 -6.48 1.01 0.39
CA ALA A 73 -5.06 1.26 0.68
C ALA A 73 -4.41 0.12 1.47
N LEU A 74 -5.11 -0.45 2.46
CA LEU A 74 -4.63 -1.61 3.21
C LEU A 74 -4.54 -2.87 2.34
N LEU A 75 -5.51 -3.08 1.44
CA LEU A 75 -5.46 -4.18 0.47
C LEU A 75 -4.28 -4.01 -0.50
N ALA A 76 -4.01 -2.80 -0.97
CA ALA A 76 -2.84 -2.51 -1.79
C ALA A 76 -1.52 -2.84 -1.05
N GLN A 77 -1.39 -2.46 0.22
CA GLN A 77 -0.24 -2.82 1.06
C GLN A 77 -0.12 -4.34 1.23
N ALA A 78 -1.22 -5.02 1.54
CA ALA A 78 -1.23 -6.48 1.65
C ALA A 78 -0.77 -7.15 0.33
N ASN A 79 -1.20 -6.63 -0.82
CA ASN A 79 -0.79 -7.11 -2.13
C ASN A 79 0.72 -6.99 -2.36
N GLN A 80 1.33 -5.88 -1.91
CA GLN A 80 2.77 -5.64 -1.99
C GLN A 80 3.54 -6.63 -1.09
N GLU A 81 3.06 -6.87 0.13
CA GLU A 81 3.67 -7.83 1.04
C GLU A 81 3.63 -9.27 0.51
N LEU A 82 2.55 -9.67 -0.16
CA LEU A 82 2.48 -10.98 -0.83
C LEU A 82 3.57 -11.14 -1.90
N LYS A 83 3.86 -10.07 -2.65
CA LYS A 83 4.94 -10.06 -3.65
C LYS A 83 6.33 -10.15 -2.99
N LEU A 84 6.54 -9.43 -1.90
CA LEU A 84 7.79 -9.52 -1.12
C LEU A 84 7.99 -10.93 -0.53
N ALA A 85 6.93 -11.57 -0.06
CA ALA A 85 6.96 -12.95 0.43
C ALA A 85 7.39 -13.94 -0.67
N VAL A 86 6.88 -13.79 -1.89
CA VAL A 86 7.32 -14.59 -3.06
C VAL A 86 8.81 -14.39 -3.34
N GLN A 87 9.28 -13.14 -3.33
CA GLN A 87 10.69 -12.82 -3.57
C GLN A 87 11.60 -13.46 -2.51
N ALA A 88 11.20 -13.38 -1.24
CA ALA A 88 11.92 -14.00 -0.13
C ALA A 88 11.96 -15.53 -0.27
N ALA A 89 10.83 -16.17 -0.58
CA ALA A 89 10.74 -17.62 -0.79
C ALA A 89 11.63 -18.08 -1.95
N ASN A 90 11.62 -17.35 -3.08
CA ASN A 90 12.48 -17.62 -4.23
C ASN A 90 13.97 -17.50 -3.88
N ALA A 91 14.35 -16.47 -3.11
CA ALA A 91 15.73 -16.27 -2.68
C ALA A 91 16.25 -17.42 -1.80
N VAL A 92 15.42 -17.93 -0.87
CA VAL A 92 15.76 -19.09 -0.03
C VAL A 92 15.98 -20.34 -0.88
N ASN A 93 15.09 -20.61 -1.84
CA ASN A 93 15.21 -21.76 -2.72
C ASN A 93 16.47 -21.72 -3.60
N ASN A 94 16.85 -20.55 -4.08
CA ASN A 94 18.07 -20.39 -4.88
C ASN A 94 19.36 -20.61 -4.07
N ARG A 95 19.35 -20.26 -2.77
CA ARG A 95 20.49 -20.54 -1.87
C ARG A 95 20.68 -22.03 -1.62
N LYS A 96 19.58 -22.80 -1.49
CA LYS A 96 19.64 -24.26 -1.29
C LYS A 96 20.16 -25.05 -2.50
N LYS A 97 20.18 -24.44 -3.68
CA LYS A 97 20.65 -25.07 -4.93
C LYS A 97 22.13 -24.84 -5.22
N LYS A 98 22.82 -24.01 -4.42
CA LYS A 98 24.27 -23.79 -4.48
C LYS A 98 24.97 -24.64 -3.45
#